data_AF-A0A1H5E3L3-F1
#
_entry.id   AF-A0A1H5E3L3-F1
#
_cell.length_a   1.000
_cell.length_b   1.000
_cell.length_c   1.000
_cell.angle_alpha   90.00
_cell.angle_beta   90.00
_cell.angle_gamma   90.00
#
_symmetry.space_group_name_H-M   'P 1'
#
loop_
_entity.id
_entity.type
_entity.pdbx_description
1 polymer ?
#
loop_
_entity_poly.entity_id
_entity_poly.type
_entity_poly.pdbx_seq_one_letter_code
_entity_poly.pdbx_strand_id
1 'polypeptide(L)'
;MSSRSLLTLIIAALLLIAIGIGTLMPGGTLPQMPGSDKMQHFGAFALVALVVTLLRPGWVLPVALVLVAYGGLIELIQPLVGRSRELADFVADSLGVAAGSLTGLILHQAIQRLQRGTSDTVVNQTADNR
;
A
#
# COMPACT_ATOMS: atom_id res chain seq x y z
N MET A 1 1.06 -19.20 10.80
CA MET A 1 0.64 -18.07 9.95
C MET A 1 -0.71 -18.39 9.33
N SER A 2 -1.72 -17.53 9.42
CA SER A 2 -2.99 -17.79 8.72
C SER A 2 -2.87 -17.47 7.23
N SER A 3 -3.66 -18.13 6.38
CA SER A 3 -3.59 -18.00 4.91
C SER A 3 -3.71 -16.55 4.43
N ARG A 4 -4.47 -15.72 5.15
CA ARG A 4 -4.59 -14.27 4.88
C ARG A 4 -3.29 -13.50 5.10
N SER A 5 -2.48 -13.86 6.11
CA SER A 5 -1.16 -13.23 6.31
C SER A 5 -0.21 -13.56 5.19
N LEU A 6 -0.15 -14.83 4.78
CA LEU A 6 0.74 -15.28 3.72
C LEU A 6 0.42 -14.57 2.40
N LEU A 7 -0.86 -14.52 2.03
CA LEU A 7 -1.31 -13.82 0.83
C LEU A 7 -0.97 -12.32 0.89
N THR A 8 -1.19 -11.66 2.03
CA THR A 8 -0.83 -10.24 2.20
C THR A 8 0.66 -10.01 2.00
N LEU A 9 1.50 -10.87 2.58
CA LEU A 9 2.96 -10.76 2.44
C LEU A 9 3.41 -11.00 1.00
N ILE A 10 2.84 -11.98 0.30
CA ILE A 10 3.16 -12.24 -1.10
C ILE A 10 2.80 -11.04 -1.97
N ILE A 11 1.59 -10.49 -1.80
CA ILE A 11 1.16 -9.30 -2.57
C ILE A 11 2.07 -8.11 -2.27
N ALA A 12 2.36 -7.85 -1.00
CA ALA A 12 3.26 -6.77 -0.61
C ALA A 12 4.66 -6.95 -1.22
N ALA A 13 5.22 -8.15 -1.16
CA ALA A 13 6.53 -8.46 -1.73
C ALA A 13 6.56 -8.26 -3.24
N LEU A 14 5.54 -8.73 -3.96
CA LEU A 14 5.44 -8.55 -5.42
C LEU A 14 5.36 -7.08 -5.81
N LEU A 15 4.56 -6.29 -5.08
CA LEU A 15 4.46 -4.85 -5.34
C LEU A 15 5.76 -4.12 -5.02
N LEU A 16 6.44 -4.47 -3.92
CA LEU A 16 7.74 -3.90 -3.57
C LEU A 16 8.82 -4.22 -4.61
N ILE A 17 8.84 -5.45 -5.11
CA ILE A 17 9.75 -5.83 -6.21
C ILE A 17 9.45 -5.00 -7.45
N ALA A 18 8.18 -4.82 -7.81
CA ALA A 18 7.80 -3.99 -8.95
C ALA A 18 8.25 -2.52 -8.79
N ILE A 19 8.08 -1.95 -7.59
CA ILE A 19 8.55 -0.60 -7.25
C ILE A 19 10.07 -0.50 -7.36
N GLY A 20 10.79 -1.46 -6.78
CA GLY A 20 12.25 -1.50 -6.83
C GLY A 20 12.78 -1.58 -8.26
N ILE A 21 12.18 -2.42 -9.10
CA ILE A 21 12.52 -2.49 -10.53
C ILE A 21 12.24 -1.14 -11.22
N GLY A 22 11.05 -0.57 -11.01
CA GLY A 22 10.66 0.70 -11.64
C GLY A 22 11.57 1.88 -11.27
N THR A 23 11.98 1.95 -10.00
CA THR A 23 12.73 3.08 -9.45
C THR A 23 14.24 2.94 -9.58
N LEU A 24 14.78 1.71 -9.66
CA LEU A 24 16.22 1.45 -9.77
C LEU A 24 16.70 1.12 -11.18
N MET A 25 15.78 0.96 -12.15
CA MET A 25 16.20 0.85 -13.55
C MET A 25 16.77 2.18 -14.04
N PRO A 26 17.90 2.16 -14.79
CA PRO A 26 18.51 3.37 -15.33
C PRO A 26 17.51 4.21 -16.12
N GLY A 27 17.60 5.54 -15.98
CA GLY A 27 16.68 6.46 -16.64
C GLY A 27 16.59 6.21 -18.14
N GLY A 28 15.36 6.20 -18.68
CA GLY A 28 15.09 6.00 -20.11
C GLY A 28 15.01 4.54 -20.57
N THR A 29 15.20 3.56 -19.69
CA THR A 29 15.04 2.12 -20.04
C THR A 29 13.58 1.66 -20.04
N LEU A 30 12.72 2.31 -19.25
CA LEU A 30 11.29 2.00 -19.17
C LEU A 30 10.46 2.96 -20.04
N PRO A 31 9.33 2.49 -20.61
CA PRO A 31 8.38 3.36 -21.30
C PRO A 31 7.95 4.51 -20.40
N GLN A 32 7.78 5.71 -20.97
CA GLN A 32 7.25 6.83 -20.20
C GLN A 32 5.83 6.51 -19.76
N MET A 33 5.63 6.42 -18.45
CA MET A 33 4.32 6.20 -17.86
C MET A 33 3.62 7.56 -17.68
N PRO A 34 2.30 7.66 -17.89
CA PRO A 34 1.57 8.91 -17.69
C PRO A 34 1.70 9.45 -16.27
N GLY A 35 1.76 10.78 -16.13
CA GLY A 35 1.94 11.46 -14.85
C GLY A 35 3.40 11.76 -14.52
N SER A 36 3.61 12.63 -13.53
CA SER A 36 4.97 12.95 -13.05
C SER A 36 5.58 11.78 -12.27
N ASP A 37 6.92 11.70 -12.24
CA ASP A 37 7.67 10.71 -11.44
C ASP A 37 7.15 10.65 -10.00
N LYS A 38 6.97 11.82 -9.39
CA LYS A 38 6.40 12.00 -8.04
C LYS A 38 5.00 11.42 -7.86
N MET A 39 4.13 11.52 -8.88
CA MET A 39 2.80 10.90 -8.83
C MET A 39 2.88 9.38 -8.91
N GLN A 40 3.85 8.85 -9.65
CA GLN A 40 4.08 7.41 -9.75
C GLN A 40 4.60 6.87 -8.41
N HIS A 41 5.57 7.55 -7.80
CA HIS A 41 6.07 7.29 -6.44
C HIS A 41 4.94 7.30 -5.41
N PHE A 42 4.20 8.41 -5.32
CA PHE A 42 3.04 8.53 -4.44
C PHE A 42 2.02 7.40 -4.65
N GLY A 43 1.62 7.16 -5.90
CA GLY A 43 0.59 6.17 -6.24
C GLY A 43 1.03 4.75 -5.93
N ALA A 44 2.29 4.40 -6.19
CA ALA A 44 2.82 3.08 -5.94
C ALA A 44 2.89 2.76 -4.44
N PHE A 45 3.45 3.67 -3.64
CA PHE A 45 3.51 3.50 -2.19
C PHE A 45 2.12 3.55 -1.53
N ALA A 46 1.21 4.40 -2.02
CA ALA A 46 -0.18 4.43 -1.57
C ALA A 46 -0.89 3.10 -1.84
N LEU A 47 -0.70 2.50 -3.00
CA LEU A 47 -1.33 1.23 -3.34
C LEU A 47 -0.88 0.11 -2.42
N VAL A 48 0.43 -0.02 -2.16
CA VAL A 48 0.95 -1.05 -1.24
C VAL A 48 0.41 -0.84 0.17
N ALA A 49 0.50 0.39 0.69
CA ALA A 49 0.02 0.72 2.02
C ALA A 49 -1.48 0.46 2.17
N LEU A 50 -2.29 0.81 1.16
CA LEU A 50 -3.72 0.57 1.12
C LEU A 50 -4.05 -0.91 1.16
N VAL A 51 -3.49 -1.71 0.24
CA VAL A 51 -3.81 -3.14 0.13
C VAL A 51 -3.44 -3.88 1.41
N VAL A 52 -2.23 -3.63 1.94
CA VAL A 52 -1.78 -4.29 3.17
C VAL A 52 -2.66 -3.89 4.36
N THR A 53 -2.97 -2.60 4.50
CA THR A 53 -3.82 -2.10 5.59
C THR A 53 -5.25 -2.64 5.50
N LEU A 54 -5.82 -2.70 4.30
CA LEU A 54 -7.17 -3.20 4.07
C LEU A 54 -7.30 -4.68 4.47
N LEU A 55 -6.30 -5.50 4.12
CA LEU A 55 -6.26 -6.92 4.44
C LEU A 55 -5.86 -7.19 5.89
N ARG A 56 -5.00 -6.33 6.46
CA ARG A 56 -4.38 -6.47 7.79
C ARG A 56 -4.26 -5.10 8.47
N PRO A 57 -5.35 -4.54 9.02
CA PRO A 57 -5.33 -3.21 9.66
C PRO A 57 -4.43 -3.14 10.90
N GLY A 58 -4.17 -4.27 11.57
CA GLY A 58 -3.23 -4.33 12.69
C GLY A 58 -1.76 -4.20 12.28
N TRP A 59 -1.44 -4.20 10.98
CA TRP A 59 -0.06 -4.11 10.47
C TRP A 59 0.31 -2.71 9.97
N VAL A 60 -0.60 -1.73 10.07
CA VAL A 60 -0.40 -0.37 9.55
C VAL A 60 0.93 0.23 9.98
N LEU A 61 1.21 0.27 11.28
CA LEU A 61 2.41 0.93 11.80
C LEU A 61 3.72 0.25 11.36
N PRO A 62 3.93 -1.08 11.56
CA PRO A 62 5.16 -1.72 11.13
C PRO A 62 5.35 -1.66 9.62
N VAL A 63 4.27 -1.79 8.83
CA VAL A 63 4.34 -1.71 7.37
C VAL A 63 4.67 -0.29 6.91
N ALA A 64 4.05 0.73 7.49
CA ALA A 64 4.35 2.12 7.15
C ALA A 64 5.83 2.45 7.40
N LEU A 65 6.39 1.99 8.53
CA LEU A 65 7.82 2.16 8.82
C LEU A 65 8.72 1.45 7.80
N VAL A 66 8.38 0.21 7.43
CA VAL A 66 9.12 -0.55 6.42
C VAL A 66 9.06 0.15 5.05
N LEU A 67 7.89 0.63 4.65
CA LEU A 67 7.72 1.32 3.37
C LEU A 67 8.49 2.65 3.32
N VAL A 68 8.42 3.47 4.37
CA VAL A 68 9.19 4.73 4.44
C VAL A 68 10.69 4.43 4.42
N ALA A 69 11.16 3.44 5.18
CA ALA A 69 12.56 3.02 5.14
C ALA A 69 12.97 2.51 3.75
N TYR A 70 12.08 1.79 3.05
CA TYR A 70 12.31 1.30 1.71
C TYR A 70 12.43 2.42 0.67
N GLY A 71 11.54 3.43 0.70
CA GLY A 71 11.66 4.62 -0.15
C GLY A 71 12.96 5.39 0.10
N GLY A 72 13.34 5.58 1.37
CA GLY A 72 14.62 6.18 1.73
C GLY A 72 15.83 5.38 1.24
N LEU A 73 15.74 4.05 1.26
CA LEU A 73 16.79 3.17 0.72
C LEU A 73 16.91 3.28 -0.81
N ILE A 74 15.79 3.36 -1.53
CA ILE A 74 15.77 3.56 -2.98
C ILE A 74 16.50 4.85 -3.34
N GLU A 75 16.18 5.97 -2.70
CA GLU A 75 16.83 7.27 -2.91
C GLU A 75 18.35 7.22 -2.69
N LEU A 76 18.80 6.42 -1.72
CA LEU A 76 20.23 6.26 -1.46
C LEU A 76 20.92 5.41 -2.54
N ILE A 77 20.22 4.46 -3.15
CA ILE A 77 20.76 3.54 -4.16
C ILE A 77 20.71 4.15 -5.56
N GLN A 78 19.70 4.96 -5.88
CA GLN A 78 19.48 5.57 -7.20
C GLN A 78 20.74 6.20 -7.84
N PRO A 79 21.59 6.97 -7.12
CA PRO A 79 22.84 7.50 -7.66
C PRO A 79 23.81 6.44 -8.19
N LEU A 80 23.81 5.24 -7.59
CA LEU A 80 24.69 4.13 -7.98
C LEU A 80 24.28 3.48 -9.29
N VAL A 81 23.04 3.70 -9.74
CA VAL A 81 22.48 3.15 -10.98
C VAL A 81 22.25 4.23 -12.05
N GLY A 82 22.83 5.43 -11.85
CA GLY A 82 22.77 6.53 -12.81
C GLY A 82 21.46 7.33 -12.77
N ARG A 83 20.71 7.28 -11.66
CA ARG A 83 19.56 8.15 -11.40
C ARG A 83 19.90 9.26 -10.41
N SER A 84 19.15 10.36 -10.49
CA SER A 84 19.25 11.46 -9.52
C SER A 84 18.64 11.04 -8.19
N ARG A 85 19.25 11.45 -7.08
CA ARG A 85 18.62 11.40 -5.76
C ARG A 85 17.71 12.62 -5.61
N GLU A 86 16.44 12.40 -5.34
CA GLU A 86 15.42 13.42 -5.19
C GLU A 86 14.67 13.28 -3.87
N LEU A 87 14.95 14.18 -2.91
CA LEU A 87 14.20 14.22 -1.65
C LEU A 87 12.68 14.39 -1.86
N ALA A 88 12.28 14.93 -3.01
CA ALA A 88 10.87 15.06 -3.38
C ALA A 88 10.20 13.70 -3.59
N ASP A 89 10.92 12.69 -4.07
CA ASP A 89 10.40 11.35 -4.29
C ASP A 89 10.23 10.61 -2.95
N PHE A 90 11.19 10.76 -2.03
CA PHE A 90 11.02 10.29 -0.65
C PHE A 90 9.80 10.90 0.06
N VAL A 91 9.55 12.20 -0.15
CA VAL A 91 8.36 12.87 0.37
C VAL A 91 7.10 12.32 -0.29
N ALA A 92 7.10 12.10 -1.60
CA ALA A 92 5.98 11.51 -2.32
C ALA A 92 5.68 10.08 -1.83
N ASP A 93 6.69 9.24 -1.63
CA ASP A 93 6.59 7.91 -1.05
C ASP A 93 5.94 7.97 0.33
N SER A 94 6.45 8.83 1.22
CA SER A 94 5.97 8.99 2.59
C SER A 94 4.51 9.46 2.65
N LEU A 95 4.13 10.41 1.80
CA LEU A 95 2.74 10.87 1.66
C LEU A 95 1.85 9.77 1.09
N GLY A 96 2.35 9.00 0.12
CA GLY A 96 1.67 7.83 -0.44
C GLY A 96 1.36 6.81 0.65
N VAL A 97 2.35 6.43 1.45
CA VAL A 97 2.19 5.51 2.59
C VAL A 97 1.10 6.00 3.54
N ALA A 98 1.15 7.27 3.95
CA ALA A 98 0.17 7.84 4.87
C ALA A 98 -1.26 7.82 4.28
N ALA A 99 -1.41 8.27 3.03
CA ALA A 99 -2.70 8.31 2.34
C ALA A 99 -3.27 6.91 2.11
N GLY A 100 -2.44 5.96 1.68
CA GLY A 100 -2.81 4.57 1.47
C GLY A 100 -3.25 3.88 2.76
N SER A 101 -2.48 4.04 3.84
CA SER A 101 -2.83 3.50 5.15
C SER A 101 -4.16 4.09 5.68
N LEU A 102 -4.35 5.40 5.61
CA LEU A 102 -5.60 6.04 6.06
C LEU A 102 -6.80 5.51 5.26
N THR A 103 -6.67 5.46 3.94
CA THR A 103 -7.74 4.98 3.03
C THR A 103 -8.05 3.51 3.30
N GLY A 104 -7.02 2.67 3.49
CA GLY A 104 -7.18 1.26 3.83
C GLY A 104 -7.92 1.06 5.16
N LEU A 105 -7.63 1.87 6.17
CA LEU A 105 -8.33 1.81 7.46
C LEU A 105 -9.81 2.20 7.33
N ILE A 106 -10.10 3.29 6.62
CA ILE A 106 -11.48 3.75 6.38
C ILE A 106 -12.28 2.66 5.66
N LEU A 107 -11.72 2.11 4.58
CA LEU A 107 -12.40 1.09 3.79
C LEU A 107 -12.59 -0.21 4.59
N HIS A 108 -11.60 -0.62 5.36
CA HIS A 108 -11.73 -1.77 6.24
C HIS A 108 -12.87 -1.60 7.25
N GLN A 109 -12.97 -0.42 7.88
CA GLN A 109 -14.06 -0.12 8.82
C GLN A 109 -15.43 -0.08 8.12
N ALA A 110 -15.52 0.51 6.94
CA ALA A 110 -16.75 0.56 6.16
C ALA A 110 -17.25 -0.85 5.81
N ILE A 111 -16.37 -1.73 5.35
CA ILE A 111 -16.70 -3.13 5.03
C ILE A 111 -17.19 -3.88 6.29
N GLN A 112 -16.52 -3.72 7.43
CA GLN A 112 -16.95 -4.35 8.67
C GLN A 112 -18.33 -3.87 9.13
N ARG A 113 -18.64 -2.58 8.98
CA ARG A 113 -19.95 -2.02 9.35
C ARG A 113 -21.07 -2.62 8.49
N LEU A 114 -20.85 -2.75 7.19
CA LEU A 114 -21.81 -3.36 6.27
C LEU A 114 -22.07 -4.83 6.61
N GLN A 115 -21.03 -5.58 6.95
CA GLN A 115 -21.18 -6.99 7.32
C GLN A 115 -21.97 -7.20 8.61
N ARG A 116 -21.76 -6.34 9.63
CA ARG A 116 -22.50 -6.41 10.90
C ARG A 116 -23.99 -6.09 10.71
N GLY A 117 -24.32 -5.03 9.97
CA GLY A 117 -25.72 -4.65 9.72
C GLY A 117 -26.53 -5.74 9.01
N THR A 118 -25.91 -6.47 8.08
CA THR A 118 -26.56 -7.62 7.42
C THR A 118 -26.83 -8.76 8.41
N SER A 119 -25.88 -9.08 9.29
CA SER A 119 -26.05 -10.13 10.30
C SER A 119 -27.17 -9.83 11.28
N ASP A 120 -27.28 -8.58 11.76
CA ASP A 120 -28.31 -8.17 12.71
C ASP A 120 -29.73 -8.29 12.11
N THR A 121 -29.88 -7.98 10.82
CA THR A 121 -31.16 -8.08 10.11
C THR A 121 -31.64 -9.53 9.98
N VAL A 122 -30.73 -10.44 9.62
CA VAL A 122 -31.03 -11.87 9.46
C VAL A 122 -31.41 -12.53 10.80
N VAL A 123 -30.73 -12.15 11.88
CA VAL A 123 -31.03 -12.67 13.23
C VAL A 123 -32.41 -12.19 13.71
N ASN A 124 -32.74 -10.91 13.52
CA ASN A 124 -34.05 -10.39 13.95
C ASN A 124 -35.22 -11.03 13.18
N GLN A 125 -35.08 -11.27 11.88
CA GLN A 125 -36.13 -11.91 11.08
C GLN A 125 -36.35 -13.38 11.45
N THR A 126 -35.32 -14.09 11.90
CA THR A 126 -35.46 -15.48 12.38
C THR A 126 -36.07 -15.58 13.77
N ALA A 127 -36.00 -14.51 14.57
CA ALA A 127 -36.64 -14.44 15.88
C ALA A 127 -38.14 -14.13 15.78
N ASP A 128 -38.57 -13.28 14.83
CA ASP A 128 -39.98 -12.90 14.63
C ASP A 128 -40.83 -14.02 14.00
N ASN A 129 -40.19 -14.94 13.26
CA ASN A 129 -40.85 -16.08 12.63
C ASN A 129 -41.06 -17.31 13.58
N ARG A 130 -40.89 -17.16 14.89
CA ARG A 130 -41.08 -18.22 15.90
C ARG A 130 -42.20 -17.88 16.87
#